data_AF-A0A7J3E2S1-F1
#
_entry.id   AF-A0A7J3E2S1-F1
#
_cell.length_a   1.000
_cell.length_b   1.000
_cell.length_c   1.000
_cell.angle_alpha   90.00
_cell.angle_beta   90.00
_cell.angle_gamma   90.00
#
_symmetry.space_group_name_H-M   'P 1'
#
loop_
_entity.id
_entity.type
_entity.pdbx_description
1 polymer ?
#
loop_
_entity_poly.entity_id
_entity_poly.type
_entity_poly.pdbx_seq_one_letter_code
_entity_poly.pdbx_strand_id
1 'polypeptide(L)' 'MEHLLLTGLTLIFIGFILILLSLLKQGKIEHGGVILIGPFPIVWGTSKTIVLLILLITVIILTFLIWYNIIV' A
#
# COMPACT_ATOMS: atom_id res chain seq x y z
N MET A 1 -18.03 7.22 32.99
CA MET A 1 -16.75 7.78 32.48
C MET A 1 -15.61 6.79 32.61
N GLU A 2 -15.42 6.22 33.80
CA GLU A 2 -14.32 5.29 34.11
C GLU A 2 -14.31 4.04 33.21
N HIS A 3 -15.47 3.40 33.00
CA HIS A 3 -15.57 2.22 32.12
C HIS A 3 -15.25 2.51 30.64
N LEU A 4 -15.54 3.71 30.14
CA LEU A 4 -15.20 4.08 28.76
C LEU A 4 -13.69 4.24 28.60
N LEU A 5 -13.02 4.87 29.58
CA LEU A 5 -11.56 5.02 29.59
C LEU A 5 -10.87 3.66 29.66
N LEU A 6 -11.36 2.76 30.52
CA LEU A 6 -10.79 1.42 30.69
C LEU A 6 -10.98 0.56 29.43
N THR A 7 -12.14 0.68 28.78
CA THR A 7 -12.43 -0.02 27.51
C THR A 7 -11.55 0.52 26.38
N GLY A 8 -11.40 1.84 26.27
CA GLY A 8 -10.51 2.47 25.29
C GLY A 8 -9.05 2.08 25.47
N LEU A 9 -8.57 2.07 26.72
CA LEU A 9 -7.21 1.63 27.05
C LEU A 9 -7.01 0.15 26.67
N THR A 10 -7.97 -0.71 26.99
CA THR A 10 -7.93 -2.14 26.63
C THR A 10 -7.85 -2.33 25.12
N LEU A 11 -8.64 -1.57 24.34
CA LEU A 11 -8.60 -1.58 22.88
C LEU A 11 -7.24 -1.16 22.32
N ILE A 12 -6.61 -0.13 22.89
CA ILE A 12 -5.28 0.31 22.49
C ILE A 12 -4.25 -0.81 22.73
N PHE A 13 -4.28 -1.45 23.90
CA PHE A 13 -3.40 -2.57 24.21
C PHE A 13 -3.60 -3.75 23.26
N ILE A 14 -4.85 -4.11 22.97
CA ILE A 14 -5.17 -5.16 21.99
C ILE A 14 -4.58 -4.80 20.62
N GLY A 15 -4.81 -3.57 20.15
CA GLY A 15 -4.28 -3.10 18.86
C GLY A 15 -2.76 -3.16 18.81
N PHE A 16 -2.09 -2.72 19.88
CA PHE A 16 -0.64 -2.77 19.98
C PHE A 16 -0.09 -4.19 19.94
N ILE A 17 -0.70 -5.12 20.68
CA ILE A 17 -0.32 -6.54 20.70
C ILE A 17 -0.49 -7.17 19.31
N LEU A 18 -1.59 -6.86 18.61
CA LEU A 18 -1.82 -7.36 17.25
C LEU A 18 -0.75 -6.88 16.27
N ILE A 19 -0.32 -5.61 16.36
CA ILE A 19 0.77 -5.08 15.53
C ILE A 19 2.08 -5.81 15.85
N LEU A 20 2.42 -6.01 17.12
CA LEU A 20 3.62 -6.75 17.52
C LEU A 20 3.62 -8.19 16.99
N LEU A 21 2.49 -8.90 17.10
CA LEU A 21 2.35 -10.25 16.55
C LEU A 21 2.50 -10.26 15.02
N SER A 22 2.01 -9.23 14.33
CA SER A 22 2.18 -9.06 12.88
C SER A 22 3.66 -8.88 12.50
N LEU A 23 4.42 -8.10 13.28
CA LEU A 23 5.85 -7.87 13.05
C LEU A 23 6.71 -9.12 13.32
N LEU A 24 6.33 -9.94 14.30
CA LEU A 24 6.98 -11.22 14.57
C LEU A 24 6.73 -12.27 13.48
N LYS A 25 5.66 -12.09 12.70
CA LYS A 25 5.39 -12.95 11.55
C LYS A 25 6.43 -12.64 10.47
N GLN A 26 7.38 -13.54 10.27
CA GLN A 26 8.29 -13.55 9.11
C GLN A 26 7.52 -13.87 7.83
N GLY A 27 6.56 -13.02 7.47
CA GLY A 27 5.98 -13.02 6.14
C GLY A 27 7.05 -12.57 5.15
N LYS A 28 7.11 -13.21 3.98
CA LYS A 28 7.78 -12.59 2.84
C LYS A 28 7.00 -11.34 2.51
N ILE A 29 7.45 -10.20 3.03
CA ILE A 29 6.89 -8.92 2.64
C ILE A 29 7.26 -8.80 1.16
N GLU A 30 6.25 -8.71 0.31
CA GLU A 30 6.48 -8.34 -1.07
C GLU A 30 6.36 -6.81 -1.11
N HIS A 31 7.34 -6.16 -1.73
CA HIS A 31 7.43 -4.71 -1.91
C HIS A 31 7.86 -4.39 -3.34
N GLY A 32 7.53 -3.20 -3.81
CA GLY A 32 7.86 -2.71 -5.15
C GLY A 32 7.46 -1.26 -5.31
N GLY A 33 7.82 -0.65 -6.44
CA GLY A 33 7.45 0.71 -6.76
C GLY A 33 7.49 0.98 -8.27
N VAL A 34 7.01 2.16 -8.64
CA VAL A 34 7.12 2.70 -9.98
C VAL A 34 7.60 4.14 -9.90
N ILE A 35 8.62 4.49 -10.69
CA ILE A 35 8.96 5.89 -10.99
C ILE A 35 8.45 6.19 -12.40
N LEU A 36 7.70 7.27 -12.54
CA LEU A 36 7.27 7.80 -13.83
C LEU A 36 8.24 8.90 -14.26
N ILE A 37 9.07 8.63 -15.27
CA ILE A 37 9.91 9.66 -15.91
C ILE A 37 9.19 10.09 -17.19
N GLY A 38 8.38 11.14 -17.09
CA GLY A 38 7.41 11.45 -18.14
C GLY A 38 6.41 10.29 -18.33
N PRO A 39 5.98 9.98 -19.57
CA PRO A 39 5.08 8.85 -19.81
C PRO A 39 5.76 7.48 -19.75
N PHE A 40 7.06 7.41 -19.41
CA PHE A 40 7.82 6.17 -19.35
C PHE A 40 7.91 5.64 -17.90
N PRO A 41 7.21 4.54 -17.57
CA PRO A 41 7.26 3.95 -16.24
C PRO A 41 8.48 3.03 -16.07
N ILE A 42 9.18 3.17 -14.94
CA ILE A 42 10.21 2.24 -14.47
C ILE A 42 9.63 1.50 -13.26
N VAL A 43 9.28 0.23 -13.45
CA VAL A 43 8.65 -0.62 -12.42
C VAL A 43 9.69 -1.55 -11.80
N TRP A 44 9.72 -1.65 -10.48
CA TRP A 44 10.48 -2.66 -9.74
C TRP A 44 9.62 -3.34 -8.70
N GLY A 45 9.94 -4.59 -8.38
CA GLY A 45 9.26 -5.34 -7.35
C GLY A 45 9.99 -6.62 -6.98
N THR A 46 9.76 -7.04 -5.74
CA THR A 46 10.36 -8.23 -5.12
C THR A 46 9.65 -9.53 -5.50
N SER A 47 8.44 -9.44 -6.07
CA SER A 47 7.67 -10.58 -6.56
C SER A 47 6.98 -10.26 -7.88
N LYS A 48 6.68 -11.31 -8.67
CA LYS A 48 5.90 -11.17 -9.91
C LYS A 48 4.51 -10.61 -9.65
N THR A 49 3.88 -11.01 -8.54
CA THR A 49 2.54 -10.55 -8.14
C THR A 49 2.52 -9.05 -7.94
N ILE A 50 3.49 -8.51 -7.21
CA ILE A 50 3.58 -7.06 -6.97
C ILE A 50 3.95 -6.29 -8.22
N VAL A 51 4.89 -6.79 -9.01
CA VAL A 51 5.22 -6.14 -10.28
C VAL A 51 3.98 -6.03 -11.17
N LEU A 52 3.18 -7.10 -11.27
CA LEU A 52 1.94 -7.09 -12.07
C LEU A 52 0.92 -6.09 -11.51
N LEU A 53 0.74 -6.05 -10.19
CA LEU A 53 -0.20 -5.15 -9.53
C LEU A 53 0.21 -3.67 -9.73
N ILE A 54 1.50 -3.35 -9.57
CA ILE A 54 2.04 -2.00 -9.80
C ILE A 54 1.89 -1.61 -11.27
N LEU A 55 2.17 -2.53 -12.19
CA LEU A 55 2.07 -2.27 -13.62
C LEU A 55 0.62 -1.99 -14.03
N LEU A 56 -0.34 -2.73 -13.48
CA LEU A 56 -1.77 -2.49 -13.70
C LEU A 56 -2.21 -1.09 -13.21
N ILE A 57 -1.81 -0.72 -11.99
CA ILE A 57 -2.06 0.63 -11.44
C ILE A 57 -1.41 1.71 -12.35
N THR A 58 -0.19 1.47 -12.79
CA THR A 58 0.56 2.37 -13.66
C THR A 58 -0.17 2.62 -14.98
N VAL A 59 -0.67 1.56 -15.62
CA VAL A 59 -1.43 1.67 -16.87
C VAL A 59 -2.72 2.47 -16.67
N ILE A 60 -3.43 2.27 -15.57
CA ILE A 60 -4.65 3.02 -15.24
C ILE A 60 -4.32 4.52 -15.10
N ILE A 61 -3.26 4.86 -14.36
CA ILE A 61 -2.84 6.25 -14.15
C ILE A 61 -2.42 6.90 -15.48
N LEU A 62 -1.61 6.21 -16.29
CA LEU A 62 -1.16 6.72 -17.59
C LEU A 62 -2.34 6.92 -18.55
N THR A 63 -3.28 5.97 -18.58
CA THR A 63 -4.49 6.09 -19.40
C THR A 63 -5.30 7.32 -18.98
N PHE A 64 -5.49 7.52 -17.68
CA PHE A 64 -6.19 8.69 -17.16
C PHE A 64 -5.45 10.00 -17.49
N LEU A 65 -4.12 10.02 -17.34
CA LEU A 65 -3.30 11.21 -17.63
C LEU A 65 -3.33 11.58 -19.11
N ILE A 66 -3.22 10.59 -20.01
CA ILE A 66 -3.32 10.80 -21.46
C ILE A 66 -4.72 11.29 -21.82
N TRP A 67 -5.76 10.65 -21.29
CA TRP A 67 -7.15 11.07 -21.49
C TRP A 67 -7.34 12.52 -21.05
N TYR A 68 -6.91 12.87 -19.85
CA TYR A 68 -7.03 14.22 -19.29
C TYR A 68 -6.36 15.24 -20.20
N ASN A 69 -5.14 14.95 -20.68
CA ASN A 69 -4.41 15.83 -21.60
C ASN A 69 -5.06 16.00 -22.98
N ILE A 70 -5.87 15.03 -23.42
CA ILE A 70 -6.60 15.13 -24.71
C ILE A 70 -7.85 16.00 -24.57
N ILE A 71 -8.51 15.97 -23.41
CA ILE A 71 -9.81 16.63 -23.23
C ILE A 71 -9.69 18.07 -22.74
N VAL A 72 -8.71 18.35 -21.89
CA VAL A 72 -8.47 19.66 -21.26
C VAL A 72 -7.33 20.37 -21.97
#